data_AF-A0A839XIV6-F1
#
_entry.id   AF-A0A839XIV6-F1
#
_cell.length_a   1.000
_cell.length_b   1.000
_cell.length_c   1.000
_cell.angle_alpha   90.00
_cell.angle_beta   90.00
_cell.angle_gamma   90.00
#
_symmetry.space_group_name_H-M   'P 1'
#
loop_
_entity.id
_entity.type
_entity.pdbx_description
1 polymer ?
#
loop_
_entity_poly.entity_id
_entity_poly.type
_entity_poly.pdbx_seq_one_letter_code
_entity_poly.pdbx_strand_id
1 'polypeptide(L)'
;MSGYDVDPETLVSTGDELVSLADGAGEAVAEFSGAVAVYADDNDGFNAAGKVKGLAELWEYHVDDLGKRTAVAGGLLRDGASDYEQMEDTVLDTLPDLHSET
;
A
#
# COMPACT_ATOMS: atom_id res chain seq x y z
N MET A 1 5.86 26.86 14.16
CA MET A 1 7.30 26.69 13.91
C MET A 1 7.41 26.03 12.55
N SER A 2 8.17 26.61 11.62
CA SER A 2 8.33 26.11 10.24
C SER A 2 9.66 25.39 10.12
N GLY A 3 9.73 24.16 10.64
CA GLY A 3 10.97 23.38 10.69
C GLY A 3 11.23 22.56 9.43
N TYR A 4 10.24 21.83 8.96
CA TYR A 4 10.23 21.20 7.64
C TYR A 4 8.80 21.31 7.11
N ASP A 5 8.64 21.55 5.81
CA ASP A 5 7.32 21.64 5.14
C ASP A 5 6.73 20.23 4.95
N VAL A 6 6.88 19.39 5.98
CA VAL A 6 6.42 18.01 6.05
C VAL A 6 5.11 18.04 6.81
N ASP A 7 4.06 17.54 6.17
CA ASP A 7 2.74 17.36 6.77
C ASP A 7 2.56 15.85 7.05
N PRO A 8 2.74 15.40 8.31
CA PRO A 8 2.57 14.00 8.68
C PRO A 8 1.18 13.46 8.38
N GLU A 9 0.12 14.28 8.50
CA GLU A 9 -1.25 13.86 8.19
C GLU A 9 -1.41 13.55 6.69
N THR A 10 -0.80 14.36 5.83
CA THR A 10 -0.77 14.11 4.38
C THR A 10 0.03 12.85 4.03
N LEU A 11 1.14 12.58 4.73
CA LEU A 11 1.93 11.35 4.53
C LEU A 11 1.14 10.09 4.92
N VAL A 12 0.49 10.12 6.09
CA VAL A 12 -0.34 9.01 6.57
C VAL A 12 -1.52 8.77 5.63
N SER A 13 -2.28 9.82 5.28
CA SER A 13 -3.43 9.68 4.38
C SER A 13 -3.03 9.17 3.00
N THR A 14 -1.93 9.66 2.42
CA THR A 14 -1.40 9.13 1.15
C THR A 14 -0.99 7.66 1.30
N GLY A 15 -0.39 7.27 2.42
CA GLY A 15 -0.06 5.88 2.72
C GLY A 15 -1.29 4.98 2.79
N ASP A 16 -2.35 5.44 3.44
CA ASP A 16 -3.65 4.75 3.56
C ASP A 16 -4.29 4.51 2.20
N GLU A 17 -4.26 5.52 1.33
CA GLU A 17 -4.79 5.43 -0.03
C GLU A 17 -4.02 4.40 -0.88
N LEU A 18 -2.69 4.36 -0.76
CA LEU A 18 -1.87 3.38 -1.48
C LEU A 18 -2.13 1.94 -1.00
N VAL A 19 -2.28 1.73 0.30
CA VAL A 19 -2.64 0.41 0.86
C VAL A 19 -4.04 -0.01 0.38
N SER A 20 -5.02 0.89 0.45
CA SER A 20 -6.37 0.60 -0.05
C SER A 20 -6.39 0.28 -1.55
N LEU A 21 -5.57 0.95 -2.35
CA LEU A 21 -5.43 0.66 -3.78
C LEU A 21 -4.84 -0.74 -4.02
N ALA A 22 -3.84 -1.13 -3.23
CA ALA A 22 -3.25 -2.45 -3.31
C ALA A 22 -4.26 -3.55 -2.96
N ASP A 23 -5.03 -3.35 -1.89
CA ASP A 23 -6.07 -4.29 -1.44
C ASP A 23 -7.18 -4.44 -2.50
N GLY A 24 -7.67 -3.31 -3.04
CA GLY A 24 -8.69 -3.32 -4.10
C GLY A 24 -8.21 -4.00 -5.39
N ALA A 25 -6.93 -3.88 -5.73
CA ALA A 25 -6.35 -4.60 -6.87
C ALA A 25 -6.32 -6.13 -6.61
N GLY A 26 -5.99 -6.54 -5.39
CA GLY A 26 -6.06 -7.93 -4.96
C GLY A 26 -7.47 -8.52 -5.03
N GLU A 27 -8.48 -7.78 -4.57
CA GLU A 27 -9.89 -8.19 -4.66
C GLU A 27 -10.35 -8.38 -6.10
N ALA A 28 -10.02 -7.45 -6.99
CA ALA A 28 -10.40 -7.52 -8.41
C ALA A 28 -9.79 -8.76 -9.11
N VAL A 29 -8.56 -9.12 -8.76
CA VAL A 29 -7.93 -10.34 -9.26
C VAL A 29 -8.57 -11.59 -8.68
N ALA A 30 -8.88 -11.61 -7.39
CA ALA A 30 -9.55 -12.74 -6.77
C ALA A 30 -10.92 -12.99 -7.42
N GLU A 31 -11.68 -11.93 -7.74
CA GLU A 31 -12.95 -12.03 -8.46
C GLU A 31 -12.74 -12.59 -9.87
N PHE A 32 -11.76 -12.08 -10.63
CA PHE A 32 -11.46 -12.57 -11.98
C PHE A 32 -11.05 -14.04 -11.98
N SER A 33 -10.09 -14.42 -11.13
CA SER A 33 -9.62 -15.81 -11.01
C SER A 33 -10.75 -16.74 -10.56
N GLY A 34 -11.59 -16.30 -9.63
CA GLY A 34 -12.78 -17.03 -9.20
C GLY A 34 -13.77 -17.26 -10.34
N ALA A 35 -14.06 -16.23 -11.13
CA ALA A 35 -14.93 -16.35 -12.31
C ALA A 35 -14.35 -17.31 -13.34
N VAL A 36 -13.04 -17.26 -13.61
CA VAL A 36 -12.37 -18.18 -14.53
C VAL A 36 -12.43 -19.62 -14.03
N ALA A 37 -12.23 -19.86 -12.73
CA ALA A 37 -12.28 -21.19 -12.14
C ALA A 37 -13.64 -21.88 -12.30
N VAL A 38 -14.74 -21.12 -12.15
CA VAL A 38 -16.11 -21.65 -12.35
C VAL A 38 -16.31 -22.21 -13.76
N TYR A 39 -15.75 -21.56 -14.79
CA TYR A 39 -15.88 -22.02 -16.17
C TYR A 39 -14.77 -22.98 -16.61
N ALA A 40 -13.73 -23.18 -15.80
CA ALA A 40 -12.59 -24.00 -16.16
C ALA A 40 -12.95 -25.50 -16.22
N ASP A 41 -13.76 -25.99 -15.27
CA ASP A 41 -14.16 -27.39 -15.22
C ASP A 41 -15.13 -27.76 -16.36
N ASP A 42 -16.07 -26.86 -16.70
CA ASP A 42 -17.03 -27.09 -17.78
C ASP A 42 -16.38 -27.04 -19.18
N ASN A 43 -15.24 -26.37 -19.31
CA ASN A 43 -14.53 -26.20 -20.58
C ASN A 43 -13.20 -26.96 -20.63
N ASP A 44 -13.01 -27.94 -19.76
CA ASP A 44 -11.77 -28.72 -19.72
C ASP A 44 -11.52 -29.43 -21.06
N GLY A 45 -10.30 -29.31 -21.59
CA GLY A 45 -9.91 -29.78 -22.92
C GLY A 45 -10.11 -28.78 -24.07
N PHE A 46 -10.81 -27.65 -23.89
CA PHE A 46 -10.82 -26.58 -24.88
C PHE A 46 -9.56 -25.70 -24.76
N ASN A 47 -8.81 -25.57 -25.86
CA ASN A 47 -7.58 -24.75 -25.90
C ASN A 47 -7.82 -23.28 -25.49
N ALA A 48 -9.01 -22.74 -25.76
CA ALA A 48 -9.39 -21.40 -25.30
C ALA A 48 -9.49 -21.30 -23.77
N ALA A 49 -10.03 -22.31 -23.08
CA ALA A 49 -10.13 -22.33 -21.62
C ALA A 49 -8.74 -22.39 -20.97
N GLY A 50 -7.83 -23.19 -21.52
CA GLY A 50 -6.42 -23.23 -21.07
C GLY A 50 -5.71 -21.88 -21.18
N LYS A 51 -5.99 -21.11 -22.25
CA LYS A 51 -5.44 -19.76 -22.42
C LYS A 51 -6.01 -18.76 -21.42
N VAL A 52 -7.31 -18.83 -21.13
CA VAL A 52 -7.97 -17.95 -20.14
C VAL A 52 -7.45 -18.25 -18.73
N LYS A 53 -7.27 -19.54 -18.39
CA LYS A 53 -6.65 -19.93 -17.12
C LYS A 53 -5.22 -19.39 -16.99
N GLY A 54 -4.38 -19.58 -18.01
CA GLY A 54 -3.01 -19.03 -18.00
C GLY A 54 -2.98 -17.50 -17.94
N LEU A 55 -3.96 -16.82 -18.53
CA LEU A 55 -4.10 -15.37 -18.41
C LEU A 55 -4.47 -14.95 -16.97
N ALA A 56 -5.35 -15.69 -16.30
CA ALA A 56 -5.71 -15.45 -14.90
C ALA A 56 -4.50 -15.61 -13.97
N GLU A 57 -3.71 -16.67 -14.14
CA GLU A 57 -2.48 -16.90 -13.37
C GLU A 57 -1.45 -15.77 -13.59
N LEU A 58 -1.29 -15.28 -14.82
CA LEU A 58 -0.40 -14.15 -15.12
C LEU A 58 -0.91 -12.83 -14.51
N TRP A 59 -2.22 -12.59 -14.58
CA TRP A 59 -2.84 -11.42 -13.96
C TRP A 59 -2.66 -11.42 -12.45
N GLU A 60 -2.87 -12.58 -11.82
CA GLU A 60 -2.66 -12.76 -10.39
C GLU A 60 -1.23 -12.41 -9.98
N TYR A 61 -0.24 -12.96 -10.68
CA TYR A 61 1.17 -12.65 -10.42
C TYR A 61 1.50 -11.16 -10.54
N HIS A 62 1.07 -10.51 -11.64
CA HIS A 62 1.43 -9.12 -11.90
C HIS A 62 0.75 -8.14 -10.94
N VAL A 63 -0.51 -8.40 -10.59
CA VAL A 63 -1.26 -7.55 -9.67
C VAL A 63 -0.80 -7.77 -8.23
N ASP A 64 -0.48 -9.00 -7.83
CA ASP A 64 0.08 -9.28 -6.50
C ASP A 64 1.43 -8.59 -6.29
N ASP A 65 2.35 -8.66 -7.26
CA ASP A 65 3.64 -7.95 -7.20
C ASP A 65 3.45 -6.43 -7.15
N LEU A 66 2.57 -5.87 -8.00
CA LEU A 66 2.29 -4.44 -8.02
C LEU A 66 1.61 -3.97 -6.72
N GLY A 67 0.64 -4.73 -6.21
CA GLY A 67 -0.07 -4.48 -4.97
C GLY A 67 0.89 -4.45 -3.79
N LYS A 68 1.76 -5.46 -3.66
CA LYS A 68 2.79 -5.51 -2.61
C LYS A 68 3.70 -4.29 -2.63
N ARG A 69 4.20 -3.89 -3.79
CA ARG A 69 5.06 -2.70 -3.92
C ARG A 69 4.32 -1.41 -3.54
N THR A 70 3.06 -1.32 -3.92
CA THR A 70 2.19 -0.18 -3.60
C THR A 70 1.93 -0.10 -2.10
N ALA A 71 1.60 -1.22 -1.45
CA ALA A 71 1.42 -1.32 -0.01
C ALA A 71 2.72 -1.00 0.76
N VAL A 72 3.88 -1.49 0.28
CA VAL A 72 5.19 -1.14 0.87
C VAL A 72 5.45 0.36 0.77
N ALA A 73 5.19 0.99 -0.38
CA ALA A 73 5.34 2.43 -0.52
C ALA A 73 4.42 3.19 0.46
N GLY A 74 3.18 2.75 0.63
CA GLY A 74 2.26 3.34 1.61
C GLY A 74 2.73 3.16 3.07
N GLY A 75 3.26 1.98 3.41
CA GLY A 75 3.86 1.71 4.71
C GLY A 75 5.04 2.64 5.02
N LEU A 76 5.93 2.85 4.05
CA LEU A 76 7.07 3.76 4.20
C LEU A 76 6.65 5.21 4.45
N LEU A 77 5.53 5.67 3.87
CA LEU A 77 5.00 7.01 4.13
C LEU A 77 4.45 7.13 5.57
N ARG A 78 3.74 6.11 6.05
CA ARG A 78 3.27 6.05 7.44
C ARG A 78 4.43 6.01 8.44
N ASP A 79 5.42 5.16 8.19
CA ASP A 79 6.62 5.04 9.03
C ASP A 79 7.38 6.38 9.07
N GLY A 80 7.55 7.03 7.91
CA GLY A 80 8.19 8.33 7.82
C GLY A 80 7.45 9.45 8.57
N ALA A 81 6.12 9.40 8.61
CA ALA A 81 5.32 10.32 9.43
C ALA A 81 5.57 10.10 10.93
N SER A 82 5.59 8.84 11.39
CA SER A 82 5.88 8.50 12.78
C SER A 82 7.30 8.87 13.19
N ASP A 83 8.30 8.66 12.32
CA ASP A 83 9.68 9.05 12.57
C ASP A 83 9.82 10.57 12.70
N TYR A 84 9.07 11.32 11.89
CA TYR A 84 9.08 12.78 11.94
C TYR A 84 8.49 13.31 13.26
N GLU A 85 7.36 12.77 13.72
CA GLU A 85 6.77 13.11 15.03
C GLU A 85 7.74 12.83 16.18
N GLN A 86 8.38 11.66 16.16
CA GLN A 86 9.32 11.25 17.20
C GLN A 86 10.59 12.12 17.23
N MET A 87 11.03 12.58 16.06
CA MET A 87 12.11 13.56 15.94
C MET A 87 11.70 14.92 16.50
N GLU A 88 10.49 15.40 16.20
CA GLU A 88 9.97 16.67 16.73
C GLU A 88 9.89 16.66 18.25
N ASP A 89 9.34 15.59 18.84
CA ASP A 89 9.28 15.39 20.29
C ASP A 89 10.68 15.41 20.93
N THR A 90 11.65 14.71 20.32
CA THR A 90 13.03 14.68 20.82
C THR A 90 13.70 16.06 20.77
N VAL A 91 13.43 16.85 19.72
CA VAL A 91 13.93 18.22 19.61
C VAL A 91 13.30 19.12 20.67
N LEU A 92 11.99 19.01 20.89
CA LEU A 92 11.29 19.77 21.93
C LEU A 92 11.81 19.44 23.33
N ASP A 93 12.08 18.17 23.63
CA ASP A 93 12.61 17.71 24.93
C ASP A 93 14.06 18.14 25.19
N THR A 94 14.85 18.37 24.13
CA THR A 94 16.27 18.74 24.24
C THR A 94 16.52 20.25 24.21
N LEU A 95 15.50 21.04 23.90
CA LEU A 95 15.58 22.50 23.96
C LEU A 95 15.56 22.97 25.42
N PRO A 96 16.56 23.75 25.88
CA PRO A 96 16.56 24.27 27.24
C PRO A 96 15.36 25.20 27.46
N ASP A 97 14.74 25.09 28.65
CA ASP A 97 13.62 25.95 29.07
C ASP A 97 13.95 27.43 28.86
N LEU A 98 13.31 28.03 27.85
CA LEU A 98 13.41 29.47 27.55
C LEU A 98 12.77 30.37 28.63
N HIS A 99 12.39 29.80 29.78
CA HIS A 99 11.84 30.51 30.93
C HIS A 99 12.83 30.73 32.10
N SER A 100 14.13 30.50 31.87
CA SER A 100 15.17 30.71 32.90
C SER A 100 15.93 32.04 32.77
N GLU A 101 15.32 33.09 32.24
CA GLU A 101 15.82 34.47 32.36
C GLU A 101 14.71 35.40 32.85
N THR A 102 14.53 35.49 34.17
CA THR A 102 14.25 36.75 34.87
C THR A 102 14.70 36.65 36.33
#